data_AF-A0A1B8GF09-F1
#
_entry.id   AF-A0A1B8GF09-F1
#
_cell.length_a   1.000
_cell.length_b   1.000
_cell.length_c   1.000
_cell.angle_alpha   90.00
_cell.angle_beta   90.00
_cell.angle_gamma   90.00
#
_symmetry.space_group_name_H-M   'P 1'
#
loop_
_entity.id
_entity.type
_entity.pdbx_description
1 polymer ?
#
loop_
_entity_poly.entity_id
_entity_poly.type
_entity_poly.pdbx_seq_one_letter_code
_entity_poly.pdbx_strand_id
1 'polypeptide(L)'
;MQFIKLETSIPIPLVIAWGTSDDNPLGLGTFIIMEFIEGESLGKILEGRPEPEHGAILRSDIDDNDLETVYRQVADILLQLSERDFSQIAK
;
A
#
# COMPACT_ATOMS: atom_id res chain seq x y z
N MET A 1 -7.64 -6.06 5.84
CA MET A 1 -7.01 -4.85 6.42
C MET A 1 -6.93 -4.89 7.94
N GLN A 2 -7.98 -5.28 8.67
CA GLN A 2 -7.95 -5.27 10.15
C GLN A 2 -6.80 -6.08 10.77
N PHE A 3 -6.49 -7.27 10.23
CA PHE A 3 -5.36 -8.07 10.68
C PHE A 3 -4.04 -7.30 10.62
N ILE A 4 -3.70 -6.72 9.46
CA ILE A 4 -2.48 -5.92 9.29
C ILE A 4 -2.42 -4.78 10.31
N LYS A 5 -3.55 -4.08 10.55
CA LYS A 5 -3.61 -2.96 11.51
C LYS A 5 -3.37 -3.40 12.96
N LEU A 6 -3.78 -4.61 13.33
CA LEU A 6 -3.66 -5.11 14.69
C LEU A 6 -2.30 -5.77 14.94
N GLU A 7 -1.74 -6.41 13.93
CA GLU A 7 -0.56 -7.28 14.06
C GLU A 7 0.75 -6.61 13.62
N THR A 8 0.68 -5.44 12.97
CA THR A 8 1.85 -4.73 12.45
C THR A 8 1.78 -3.25 12.78
N SER A 9 2.91 -2.56 12.71
CA SER A 9 2.97 -1.09 12.81
C SER A 9 2.77 -0.40 11.46
N ILE A 10 2.47 -1.15 10.39
CA ILE A 10 2.34 -0.62 9.03
C ILE A 10 1.16 0.37 9.00
N PRO A 11 1.39 1.62 8.56
CA PRO A 11 0.33 2.61 8.46
C PRO A 11 -0.61 2.24 7.31
N ILE A 12 -1.81 1.77 7.64
CA ILE A 12 -2.84 1.43 6.67
C ILE A 12 -4.16 2.16 6.99
N PRO A 13 -4.99 2.48 5.98
CA PRO A 13 -6.22 3.20 6.21
C PRO A 13 -7.23 2.34 6.99
N LEU A 14 -8.01 2.98 7.87
CA LEU A 14 -9.11 2.28 8.52
C LEU A 14 -10.20 1.98 7.48
N VAL A 15 -10.70 0.74 7.49
CA VAL A 15 -11.90 0.38 6.73
C VAL A 15 -13.12 0.92 7.48
N ILE A 16 -13.87 1.81 6.84
CA ILE A 16 -15.09 2.43 7.35
C ILE A 16 -16.29 1.53 7.06
N ALA A 17 -16.37 1.01 5.85
CA ALA A 17 -17.42 0.08 5.42
C ALA A 17 -16.91 -0.82 4.28
N TRP A 18 -17.54 -1.96 4.09
CA TRP A 18 -17.33 -2.82 2.93
C TRP A 18 -18.63 -3.60 2.68
N GLY A 19 -18.82 -4.07 1.46
CA GLY A 19 -20.02 -4.81 1.11
C GLY A 19 -19.83 -5.61 -0.17
N THR A 20 -20.62 -6.68 -0.30
CA THR A 20 -20.68 -7.49 -1.51
C THR A 20 -21.43 -6.73 -2.61
N SER A 21 -21.56 -7.36 -3.78
CA SER A 21 -22.34 -6.78 -4.88
C SER A 21 -23.81 -6.62 -4.54
N ASP A 22 -24.38 -7.54 -3.74
CA ASP A 22 -25.78 -7.48 -3.30
C ASP A 22 -26.03 -6.37 -2.28
N ASP A 23 -25.00 -6.00 -1.50
CA ASP A 23 -25.04 -4.91 -0.54
C ASP A 23 -24.90 -3.53 -1.21
N ASN A 24 -24.61 -3.47 -2.52
CA ASN A 24 -24.42 -2.23 -3.26
C ASN A 24 -25.74 -1.79 -3.92
N PRO A 25 -26.43 -0.76 -3.41
CA PRO A 25 -27.73 -0.33 -3.93
C PRO A 25 -27.65 0.23 -5.37
N LEU A 26 -26.46 0.57 -5.85
CA LEU A 26 -26.22 1.06 -7.21
C LEU A 26 -25.92 -0.06 -8.21
N GLY A 27 -25.78 -1.32 -7.75
CA GLY A 27 -25.46 -2.46 -8.60
C GLY A 27 -24.06 -2.39 -9.23
N LEU A 28 -23.14 -1.59 -8.66
CA LEU A 28 -21.78 -1.39 -9.19
C LEU A 28 -20.78 -2.47 -8.73
N GLY A 29 -21.28 -3.51 -8.05
CA GLY A 29 -20.47 -4.60 -7.53
C GLY A 29 -19.94 -4.37 -6.11
N THR A 30 -19.03 -5.24 -5.69
CA THR A 30 -18.39 -5.23 -4.36
C THR A 30 -17.63 -3.92 -4.13
N PHE A 31 -17.64 -3.43 -2.89
CA PHE A 31 -16.98 -2.17 -2.53
C PHE A 31 -16.28 -2.21 -1.16
N ILE A 32 -15.31 -1.32 -1.00
CA ILE A 32 -14.66 -1.01 0.28
C ILE A 32 -14.58 0.52 0.38
N ILE A 33 -15.01 1.07 1.51
CA ILE A 33 -14.87 2.48 1.90
C ILE A 33 -13.84 2.53 3.03
N MET A 34 -12.83 3.37 2.87
CA MET A 34 -11.74 3.50 3.82
C MET A 34 -11.35 4.97 4.02
N GLU A 35 -10.65 5.24 5.11
CA GLU A 35 -10.07 6.56 5.36
C GLU A 35 -9.16 6.99 4.20
N PHE A 36 -9.22 8.27 3.87
CA PHE A 36 -8.26 8.88 2.96
C PHE A 36 -6.96 9.14 3.71
N ILE A 37 -5.84 8.68 3.15
CA ILE A 37 -4.51 9.01 3.66
C ILE A 37 -3.93 10.09 2.77
N GLU A 38 -3.62 11.24 3.38
CA GLU A 38 -2.87 12.29 2.72
C GLU A 38 -1.42 11.85 2.53
N GLY A 39 -0.93 11.96 1.29
CA GLY A 39 0.43 11.59 0.95
C GLY A 39 0.68 11.72 -0.55
N GLU A 40 1.95 11.59 -0.90
CA GLU A 40 2.40 11.56 -2.29
C GLU A 40 2.88 10.16 -2.64
N SER A 41 2.59 9.71 -3.86
CA SER A 41 3.04 8.40 -4.33
C SER A 41 4.56 8.40 -4.48
N LEU A 42 5.22 7.39 -3.91
CA LEU A 42 6.66 7.18 -4.12
C LEU A 42 7.02 7.11 -5.61
N GLY A 43 6.15 6.59 -6.48
CA GLY A 43 6.41 6.61 -7.93
C GLY A 43 6.56 8.03 -8.47
N LYS A 44 5.71 8.96 -8.04
CA LYS A 44 5.82 10.39 -8.43
C LYS A 44 7.10 11.05 -7.92
N ILE A 45 7.55 10.64 -6.73
CA ILE A 45 8.75 11.19 -6.09
C ILE A 45 10.00 10.62 -6.74
N LEU A 46 10.03 9.30 -6.99
CA LEU A 46 11.21 8.53 -7.35
C LEU A 46 11.42 8.43 -8.86
N GLU A 47 10.37 8.44 -9.67
CA GLU A 47 10.48 8.20 -11.11
C GLU A 47 10.83 9.48 -11.87
N GLY A 48 11.86 9.40 -12.71
CA GLY A 48 12.31 10.52 -13.54
C GLY A 48 11.43 10.78 -14.74
N ARG A 49 10.61 9.80 -15.13
CA ARG A 49 9.54 9.94 -16.13
C ARG A 49 8.41 8.97 -15.77
N PRO A 50 7.14 9.41 -15.83
CA PRO A 50 5.99 8.60 -15.42
C PRO A 50 5.67 7.42 -16.33
N GLU A 51 6.19 7.40 -17.58
CA GLU A 51 5.89 6.31 -18.53
C GLU A 51 7.07 6.02 -19.48
N PRO A 52 8.15 5.37 -19.02
CA PRO A 52 9.15 4.84 -19.93
C PRO A 52 8.62 3.52 -20.51
N GLU A 53 8.68 3.39 -21.83
CA GLU A 53 8.39 2.18 -22.61
C GLU A 53 9.16 0.92 -22.12
N HIS A 54 10.16 1.11 -21.26
CA HIS A 54 11.07 0.08 -20.74
C HIS A 54 11.07 -0.03 -19.19
N GLY A 55 10.09 0.57 -18.51
CA GLY A 55 9.94 0.53 -17.05
C GLY A 55 10.48 1.76 -16.32
N ALA A 56 10.05 1.94 -15.07
CA ALA A 56 10.37 3.09 -14.22
C ALA A 56 11.88 3.35 -14.12
N ILE A 57 12.31 4.58 -14.42
CA ILE A 57 13.71 5.03 -14.28
C ILE A 57 13.77 5.92 -13.04
N LEU A 58 14.68 5.63 -12.12
CA LEU A 58 14.91 6.46 -10.94
C LEU A 58 15.44 7.85 -11.35
N ARG A 59 14.93 8.91 -10.71
CA ARG A 59 15.49 10.25 -10.86
C ARG A 59 16.96 10.28 -10.44
N SER A 60 17.77 11.01 -11.20
CA SER A 60 19.20 11.14 -10.95
C SER A 60 19.57 12.17 -9.87
N ASP A 61 18.61 12.96 -9.40
CA ASP A 61 18.81 14.05 -8.46
C ASP A 61 18.24 13.75 -7.05
N ILE A 62 17.96 12.48 -6.76
CA ILE A 62 17.55 12.05 -5.42
C ILE A 62 18.79 11.87 -4.57
N ASP A 63 18.73 12.36 -3.33
CA ASP A 63 19.79 12.15 -2.36
C ASP A 63 19.85 10.68 -1.90
N ASP A 64 21.06 10.13 -1.80
CA ASP A 64 21.26 8.72 -1.44
C ASP A 64 20.67 8.39 -0.06
N ASN A 65 20.65 9.35 0.88
CA ASN A 65 20.07 9.14 2.20
C ASN A 65 18.53 9.07 2.16
N ASP A 66 17.89 9.80 1.25
CA ASP A 66 16.45 9.68 1.02
C ASP A 66 16.11 8.30 0.44
N LEU A 67 16.90 7.81 -0.51
CA LEU A 67 16.76 6.46 -1.05
C LEU A 67 16.95 5.37 0.01
N GLU A 68 18.00 5.50 0.83
CA GLU A 68 18.25 4.56 1.94
C GLU A 68 17.07 4.55 2.92
N THR A 69 16.51 5.72 3.22
CA THR A 69 15.37 5.87 4.13
C THR A 69 14.14 5.15 3.57
N VAL A 70 13.78 5.40 2.31
CA VAL A 70 12.64 4.73 1.67
C VAL A 70 12.87 3.22 1.59
N TYR A 71 14.05 2.79 1.18
CA TYR A 71 14.39 1.37 1.08
C TYR A 71 14.24 0.66 2.42
N ARG A 72 14.76 1.26 3.51
CA ARG A 72 14.64 0.73 4.87
C ARG A 72 13.18 0.63 5.32
N GLN A 73 12.35 1.63 5.02
CA GLN A 73 10.91 1.58 5.32
C GLN A 73 10.20 0.45 4.57
N VAL A 74 10.48 0.28 3.27
CA VAL A 74 9.90 -0.81 2.47
C VAL A 74 10.36 -2.18 2.97
N ALA A 75 11.64 -2.32 3.30
CA ALA A 75 12.18 -3.55 3.85
C ALA A 75 11.53 -3.92 5.20
N ASP A 76 11.32 -2.94 6.08
CA ASP A 76 10.63 -3.13 7.36
C ASP A 76 9.17 -3.57 7.17
N ILE A 77 8.43 -2.94 6.25
CA ILE A 77 7.07 -3.34 5.88
C ILE A 77 7.04 -4.79 5.39
N LEU A 78 7.95 -5.15 4.47
CA LEU A 78 8.02 -6.51 3.92
C LEU A 78 8.36 -7.54 5.00
N LEU A 79 9.31 -7.22 5.89
CA LEU A 79 9.67 -8.07 7.01
C LEU A 79 8.46 -8.33 7.90
N GLN A 80 7.79 -7.26 8.36
CA GLN A 80 6.61 -7.37 9.21
C GLN A 80 5.48 -8.19 8.58
N LEU A 81 5.29 -8.12 7.25
CA LEU A 81 4.31 -8.93 6.55
C LEU A 81 4.74 -10.40 6.43
N SER A 82 6.04 -10.66 6.23
CA SER A 82 6.59 -12.01 6.03
C SER A 82 6.64 -12.85 7.31
N GLU A 83 6.81 -12.21 8.47
CA GLU A 83 6.89 -12.90 9.77
C GLU A 83 5.53 -13.42 10.25
N ARG A 84 4.43 -13.01 9.60
CA ARG A 84 3.07 -13.38 10.00
C ARG A 84 2.62 -14.59 9.23
N ASP A 85 2.59 -15.72 9.95
CA ASP A 85 2.13 -16.99 9.40
C ASP A 85 0.61 -17.10 9.53
N PHE A 86 -0.05 -17.42 8.42
CA PHE A 86 -1.50 -17.61 8.38
C PHE A 86 -1.81 -19.10 8.33
N SER A 87 -2.40 -19.62 9.40
CA SER A 87 -2.87 -21.02 9.39
C SER A 87 -4.01 -21.26 8.38
N GLN A 88 -4.73 -20.20 7.99
CA GLN A 88 -5.77 -20.22 6.96
C GLN A 88 -6.02 -18.80 6.40
N ILE A 89 -6.35 -18.71 5.10
CA ILE A 89 -6.64 -17.45 4.39
C ILE A 89 -8.16 -17.13 4.42
N ALA A 90 -8.96 -17.95 5.08
CA ALA A 90 -10.38 -17.74 5.36
C ALA A 90 -10.79 -18.62 6.56
N LYS A 91 -11.94 -18.32 7.18
CA LYS A 91 -12.61 -19.24 8.11
C LYS A 91 -13.64 -20.07 7.37
#